data_AF-A0A920V6F3-F1
#
_entry.id   AF-A0A920V6F3-F1
#
_cell.length_a   1.000
_cell.length_b   1.000
_cell.length_c   1.000
_cell.angle_alpha   90.00
_cell.angle_beta   90.00
_cell.angle_gamma   90.00
#
_symmetry.space_group_name_H-M   'P 1'
#
loop_
_entity.id
_entity.type
_entity.pdbx_description
1 polymer ?
#
loop_
_entity_poly.entity_id
_entity_poly.type
_entity_poly.pdbx_seq_one_letter_code
_entity_poly.pdbx_strand_id
1 'polypeptide(L)'
;MSANHHYFFKKIAYALMARTPNYKKYLKTCDFSSAMLWHARFLQVLEQTNTPIRWLLKDPTHVHHIPELLSAYPGAYFVFIHRNPKTTIPSICSLSAKITSALSTHADKEEIGKAYWIIGFTP
;
A
#
# COMPACT_ATOMS: atom_id res chain seq x y z
N MET A 1 2.48 -7.22 -11.21
CA MET A 1 3.61 -6.40 -10.72
C MET A 1 3.12 -5.48 -9.60
N SER A 2 3.76 -5.51 -8.42
CA SER A 2 3.54 -4.48 -7.38
C SER A 2 4.31 -3.25 -7.85
N ALA A 3 3.63 -2.29 -8.46
CA ALA A 3 4.27 -1.12 -9.00
C ALA A 3 4.95 -0.27 -7.91
N ASN A 4 6.08 0.32 -8.30
CA ASN A 4 7.13 0.78 -7.42
C ASN A 4 6.86 2.17 -6.80
N HIS A 5 5.88 2.26 -5.91
CA HIS A 5 5.72 3.44 -5.03
C HIS A 5 6.89 3.65 -4.03
N HIS A 6 7.88 2.76 -4.06
CA HIS A 6 9.04 2.78 -3.17
C HIS A 6 9.91 4.03 -3.39
N TYR A 7 9.99 4.52 -4.63
CA TYR A 7 10.82 5.67 -4.99
C TYR A 7 10.41 6.99 -4.33
N PHE A 8 9.16 7.08 -3.83
CA PHE A 8 8.69 8.27 -3.11
C PHE A 8 8.56 8.07 -1.60
N PHE A 9 8.97 6.91 -1.07
CA PHE A 9 8.73 6.55 0.33
C PHE A 9 7.27 6.82 0.76
N LYS A 10 6.29 6.55 -0.11
CA LYS A 10 4.85 6.73 0.17
C LYS A 10 4.14 5.38 0.07
N LYS A 11 4.41 4.48 1.02
CA LYS A 11 3.91 3.10 1.00
C LYS A 11 3.60 2.57 2.40
N ILE A 12 2.42 1.98 2.55
CA ILE A 12 2.00 1.38 3.82
C ILE A 12 2.87 0.20 4.26
N ALA A 13 3.57 -0.45 3.32
CA ALA A 13 4.48 -1.57 3.60
C ALA A 13 5.56 -1.21 4.63
N TYR A 14 6.12 0.00 4.58
CA TYR A 14 7.11 0.44 5.58
C TYR A 14 6.50 0.53 6.99
N ALA A 15 5.22 0.87 7.07
CA ALA A 15 4.46 0.88 8.31
C ALA A 15 4.10 -0.53 8.82
N LEU A 16 4.18 -1.56 7.96
CA LEU A 16 4.06 -2.98 8.35
C LEU A 16 5.39 -3.58 8.83
N MET A 17 6.51 -3.06 8.33
CA MET A 17 7.86 -3.59 8.54
C MET A 17 8.56 -3.02 9.77
N ALA A 18 8.22 -1.79 10.16
CA ALA A 18 8.89 -1.09 11.25
C ALA A 18 7.93 -0.21 12.06
N ARG A 19 8.30 0.02 13.32
CA ARG A 19 7.59 0.94 14.22
C ARG A 19 7.82 2.39 13.81
N THR A 20 6.92 2.93 12.99
CA THR A 20 7.06 4.26 12.36
C THR A 20 5.82 5.14 12.57
N PRO A 21 5.51 5.59 13.81
CA PRO A 21 4.28 6.33 14.11
C PRO A 21 4.19 7.67 13.36
N ASN A 22 5.30 8.41 13.25
CA ASN A 22 5.34 9.68 12.51
C ASN A 22 5.12 9.48 11.02
N TYR A 23 5.67 8.40 10.45
CA TYR A 23 5.48 8.06 9.05
C TYR A 23 4.02 7.68 8.75
N LYS A 24 3.38 6.89 9.63
CA LYS A 24 1.95 6.58 9.54
C LYS A 24 1.10 7.86 9.55
N LYS A 25 1.45 8.84 10.39
CA LYS A 25 0.76 10.14 10.44
C LYS A 25 0.95 10.92 9.13
N TYR A 26 2.17 10.97 8.61
CA TYR A 26 2.49 11.61 7.33
C TYR A 26 1.70 10.99 6.17
N LEU A 27 1.62 9.66 6.08
CA LEU A 27 0.88 8.96 5.02
C LEU A 27 -0.61 9.32 4.96
N LYS A 28 -1.21 9.70 6.10
CA LYS A 28 -2.64 10.09 6.13
C LYS A 28 -2.91 11.45 5.48
N THR A 29 -1.90 12.32 5.40
CA THR A 29 -2.07 13.71 4.98
C THR A 29 -1.24 14.08 3.75
N CYS A 30 -0.33 13.20 3.30
CA CYS A 30 0.55 13.52 2.20
C CYS A 30 -0.16 13.41 0.84
N ASP A 31 0.18 14.30 -0.08
CA ASP A 31 -0.25 14.21 -1.48
C ASP A 31 0.40 13.02 -2.20
N PHE A 32 -0.38 12.22 -2.92
CA PHE A 32 0.08 11.07 -3.70
C PHE A 32 0.28 11.36 -5.20
N SER A 33 -0.07 12.55 -5.68
CA SER A 33 -0.02 12.93 -7.10
C SER A 33 1.36 12.69 -7.72
N SER A 34 2.43 13.08 -7.02
CA SER A 34 3.81 12.87 -7.49
C SER A 34 4.16 11.39 -7.69
N ALA A 35 3.64 10.53 -6.82
CA ALA A 35 3.90 9.09 -6.85
C ALA A 35 3.12 8.43 -8.00
N MET A 36 1.88 8.87 -8.25
CA MET A 36 1.07 8.40 -9.38
C MET A 36 1.66 8.82 -10.72
N LEU A 37 2.15 10.05 -10.85
CA LEU A 37 2.81 10.53 -12.07
C LEU A 37 4.05 9.68 -12.40
N TRP A 38 4.87 9.40 -11.39
CA TRP A 38 6.07 8.58 -11.61
C TRP A 38 5.71 7.13 -11.94
N HIS A 39 4.70 6.58 -11.28
CA HIS A 39 4.17 5.26 -11.62
C HIS A 39 3.74 5.20 -13.10
N ALA A 40 3.09 6.25 -13.63
CA ALA A 40 2.69 6.30 -15.04
C ALA A 40 3.91 6.29 -15.98
N ARG A 41 4.89 7.14 -15.69
CA ARG A 41 6.16 7.20 -16.45
C ARG A 41 6.90 5.87 -16.43
N PHE A 42 6.92 5.19 -15.29
CA PHE A 42 7.57 3.89 -15.17
C PHE A 42 6.92 2.83 -16.05
N LEU A 43 5.58 2.78 -16.09
CA LEU A 43 4.87 1.87 -16.99
C LEU A 43 5.15 2.21 -18.46
N GLN A 44 5.17 3.49 -18.84
CA GLN A 44 5.52 3.93 -20.19
C GLN A 44 6.93 3.48 -20.61
N VAL A 45 7.91 3.51 -19.69
CA VAL A 45 9.26 2.98 -19.96
C VAL A 45 9.24 1.48 -20.18
N LEU A 46 8.47 0.72 -19.39
CA LEU A 46 8.34 -0.73 -19.59
C LEU A 46 7.68 -1.07 -20.93
N GLU A 47 6.70 -0.27 -21.36
CA GLU A 47 6.02 -0.42 -22.65
C GLU A 47 6.96 -0.30 -23.85
N GLN A 48 8.10 0.37 -23.72
CA GLN A 48 9.11 0.48 -24.79
C GLN A 48 9.74 -0.86 -25.13
N THR A 49 9.82 -1.78 -24.16
CA THR A 49 10.42 -3.11 -24.35
C THR A 49 9.40 -4.15 -24.78
N ASN A 50 8.15 -4.02 -24.32
CA ASN A 50 7.02 -4.85 -24.70
C ASN A 50 5.72 -4.13 -24.33
N THR A 51 4.86 -3.84 -25.31
CA THR A 51 3.59 -3.16 -25.07
C THR A 51 2.49 -4.17 -24.76
N PRO A 52 2.00 -4.28 -23.50
CA PRO A 52 0.86 -5.13 -23.18
C PRO A 52 -0.44 -4.51 -23.69
N ILE A 53 -1.44 -5.35 -24.00
CA ILE A 53 -2.79 -4.90 -24.35
C ILE A 53 -3.45 -4.16 -23.17
N ARG A 54 -3.17 -4.60 -21.94
CA ARG A 54 -3.66 -3.97 -20.69
C ARG A 54 -2.75 -4.32 -19.51
N TRP A 55 -2.45 -3.34 -18.68
CA TRP A 55 -1.74 -3.56 -17.43
C TRP A 55 -2.64 -4.17 -16.35
N LEU A 56 -2.18 -5.26 -15.73
CA LEU A 56 -2.76 -5.80 -14.51
C LEU A 56 -1.87 -5.45 -13.31
N LEU A 57 -2.37 -4.54 -12.47
CA LEU A 57 -1.64 -3.98 -11.34
C LEU A 57 -2.27 -4.42 -10.03
N LYS A 58 -1.44 -4.56 -8.98
CA LYS A 58 -1.92 -4.86 -7.62
C LYS A 58 -1.10 -4.13 -6.58
N ASP A 59 -1.75 -3.24 -5.85
CA ASP A 59 -1.26 -2.66 -4.60
C ASP A 59 -2.44 -2.44 -3.65
N PRO A 60 -2.40 -2.95 -2.41
CA PRO A 60 -3.44 -2.68 -1.41
C PRO A 60 -3.67 -1.19 -1.13
N THR A 61 -2.70 -0.30 -1.35
CA THR A 61 -2.88 1.15 -1.11
C THR A 61 -3.78 1.81 -2.14
N HIS A 62 -4.02 1.18 -3.30
CA HIS A 62 -4.83 1.78 -4.37
C HIS A 62 -6.26 2.09 -3.94
N VAL A 63 -6.81 1.34 -2.99
CA VAL A 63 -8.17 1.59 -2.47
C VAL A 63 -8.32 2.95 -1.81
N HIS A 64 -7.23 3.52 -1.27
CA HIS A 64 -7.23 4.82 -0.59
C HIS A 64 -6.96 6.00 -1.52
N HIS A 65 -6.54 5.75 -2.78
CA HIS A 65 -6.09 6.77 -3.72
C HIS A 65 -6.75 6.63 -5.10
N ILE A 66 -8.02 6.20 -5.10
CA ILE A 66 -8.80 6.01 -6.34
C ILE A 66 -8.90 7.31 -7.16
N PRO A 67 -9.19 8.50 -6.56
CA PRO A 67 -9.26 9.73 -7.32
C PRO A 67 -7.95 10.08 -8.04
N GLU A 68 -6.81 9.94 -7.36
CA GLU A 68 -5.48 10.20 -7.92
C GLU A 68 -5.12 9.19 -9.01
N LEU A 69 -5.51 7.92 -8.81
CA LEU A 69 -5.36 6.87 -9.83
C LEU A 69 -6.21 7.16 -11.07
N LEU A 70 -7.45 7.61 -10.92
CA LEU A 70 -8.29 8.00 -12.05
C LEU A 70 -7.76 9.25 -12.76
N SER A 71 -7.14 10.19 -12.03
CA SER A 71 -6.47 11.33 -12.65
C SER A 71 -5.27 10.91 -13.51
N ALA A 72 -4.51 9.90 -13.09
CA ALA A 72 -3.38 9.38 -13.84
C ALA A 72 -3.79 8.38 -14.94
N TYR A 73 -4.88 7.64 -14.72
CA TYR A 73 -5.41 6.61 -15.60
C TYR A 73 -6.95 6.75 -15.74
N PRO A 74 -7.43 7.67 -16.59
CA PRO A 74 -8.87 7.92 -16.72
C PRO A 74 -9.71 6.71 -17.16
N GLY A 75 -9.08 5.74 -17.84
CA GLY A 75 -9.71 4.49 -18.29
C GLY A 75 -9.46 3.27 -17.38
N ALA A 76 -9.01 3.47 -16.14
CA ALA A 76 -8.71 2.37 -15.23
C ALA A 76 -9.96 1.63 -14.76
N TYR A 77 -9.83 0.31 -14.62
CA TYR A 77 -10.84 -0.55 -14.01
C TYR A 77 -10.33 -1.02 -12.64
N PHE A 78 -11.19 -0.95 -11.63
CA PHE A 78 -10.87 -1.38 -10.27
C PHE A 78 -11.58 -2.69 -9.95
N VAL A 79 -10.81 -3.66 -9.45
CA VAL A 79 -11.33 -4.94 -8.96
C VAL A 79 -11.16 -4.96 -7.44
N PHE A 80 -12.28 -4.94 -6.72
CA PHE A 80 -12.28 -5.01 -5.26
C PHE A 80 -12.37 -6.46 -4.79
N ILE A 81 -11.40 -6.88 -3.98
CA ILE A 81 -11.37 -8.20 -3.37
C ILE A 81 -11.80 -8.04 -1.91
N HIS A 82 -12.93 -8.63 -1.55
CA HIS A 82 -13.46 -8.56 -0.19
C HIS A 82 -13.05 -9.79 0.63
N ARG A 83 -12.71 -9.58 1.90
CA ARG A 83 -12.41 -10.64 2.88
C ARG A 83 -12.92 -10.22 4.25
N ASN A 84 -13.49 -11.16 5.01
CA ASN A 84 -14.05 -10.89 6.33
C ASN A 84 -13.00 -10.25 7.28
N PRO A 85 -13.25 -9.03 7.82
CA PRO A 85 -12.29 -8.33 8.67
C PRO A 85 -11.91 -9.10 9.94
N LYS A 86 -12.81 -9.93 10.48
CA LYS A 86 -12.52 -10.81 11.64
C LYS A 86 -11.38 -11.78 11.36
N THR A 87 -11.16 -12.14 10.10
CA THR A 87 -10.07 -13.02 9.66
C THR A 87 -8.88 -12.25 9.09
N THR A 88 -9.14 -11.10 8.44
CA THR A 88 -8.10 -10.30 7.79
C THR A 88 -7.23 -9.54 8.79
N ILE A 89 -7.82 -8.97 9.86
CA ILE A 89 -7.08 -8.19 10.85
C ILE A 89 -6.06 -9.07 11.62
N PRO A 90 -6.43 -10.24 12.18
CA PRO A 90 -5.43 -11.12 12.80
C PRO A 90 -4.34 -11.57 11.82
N SER A 91 -4.71 -11.81 10.56
CA SER A 91 -3.77 -12.20 9.50
C SER A 91 -2.73 -11.12 9.21
N ILE A 92 -3.13 -9.84 9.10
CA ILE A 92 -2.18 -8.75 8.84
C ILE A 92 -1.29 -8.46 10.07
N CYS A 93 -1.83 -8.57 11.28
CA CYS A 93 -1.06 -8.47 12.52
C CYS A 93 -0.01 -9.58 12.61
N SER A 94 -0.38 -10.83 12.31
CA SER A 94 0.55 -11.95 12.29
C SER A 94 1.66 -11.76 11.26
N LEU A 95 1.34 -11.22 10.07
CA LEU A 95 2.31 -10.92 9.05
C LEU A 95 3.27 -9.80 9.50
N SER A 96 2.74 -8.70 10.03
CA SER A 96 3.54 -7.58 10.52
C SER A 96 4.44 -7.98 11.68
N ALA A 97 3.96 -8.79 12.63
CA ALA A 97 4.77 -9.29 13.73
C ALA A 97 5.94 -10.14 13.23
N LYS A 98 5.69 -11.05 12.26
CA LYS A 98 6.74 -11.92 11.69
C LYS A 98 7.80 -11.12 10.92
N ILE A 99 7.37 -10.13 10.13
CA ILE A 99 8.29 -9.26 9.40
C ILE A 99 9.10 -8.39 10.38
N THR A 100 8.43 -7.78 11.35
CA THR A 100 9.08 -6.92 12.35
C THR A 100 10.10 -7.70 13.17
N SER A 101 9.78 -8.93 13.60
CA SER A 101 10.71 -9.77 14.35
C SER A 101 11.96 -10.17 13.56
N ALA A 102 11.88 -10.19 12.23
CA ALA A 102 13.04 -10.46 11.38
C ALA A 102 13.94 -9.23 11.20
N LEU A 103 13.40 -8.02 11.38
CA LEU A 103 14.08 -6.74 11.12
C LEU A 103 14.44 -5.98 12.41
N SER A 104 13.84 -6.34 13.54
CA SER A 104 13.99 -5.65 14.83
C SER A 104 13.96 -6.64 15.98
N THR A 105 14.73 -6.35 17.02
CA THR A 105 14.70 -7.07 18.31
C THR A 105 13.46 -6.77 19.13
N HIS A 106 12.65 -5.77 18.76
CA HIS A 106 11.45 -5.37 19.48
C HIS A 106 10.21 -5.43 18.57
N ALA A 107 9.41 -6.50 18.75
CA ALA A 107 8.16 -6.72 18.02
C ALA A 107 7.00 -6.90 19.02
N ASP A 108 6.46 -5.79 19.53
CA ASP A 108 5.30 -5.81 20.42
C ASP A 108 4.02 -6.15 19.66
N LYS A 109 3.47 -7.34 19.91
CA LYS A 109 2.26 -7.84 19.26
C LYS A 109 1.02 -7.06 19.65
N GLU A 110 0.93 -6.54 20.88
CA GLU A 110 -0.20 -5.74 21.32
C GLU A 110 -0.19 -4.36 20.65
N GLU A 111 0.99 -3.72 20.56
CA GLU A 111 1.14 -2.44 19.86
C GLU A 111 0.76 -2.58 18.38
N ILE A 112 1.23 -3.65 17.72
CA ILE A 112 0.87 -4.00 16.35
C ILE A 112 -0.66 -4.17 16.24
N GLY A 113 -1.27 -4.94 17.13
CA GLY A 113 -2.72 -5.16 17.15
C GLY A 113 -3.51 -3.86 17.27
N LYS A 114 -3.15 -2.99 18.23
CA LYS A 114 -3.77 -1.67 18.43
C LYS A 114 -3.64 -0.79 17.18
N ALA A 115 -2.49 -0.81 16.52
CA ALA A 115 -2.25 -0.04 15.30
C ALA A 115 -3.20 -0.43 14.16
N TYR A 116 -3.41 -1.73 13.90
CA TYR A 116 -4.31 -2.16 12.82
C TYR A 116 -5.80 -2.07 13.19
N TRP A 117 -6.12 -2.16 14.49
CA TRP A 117 -7.49 -1.95 14.97
C TRP A 117 -7.96 -0.51 14.77
N ILE A 118 -7.09 0.47 15.05
CA ILE A 118 -7.40 1.92 14.96
C ILE A 118 -7.36 2.43 13.50
N ILE A 119 -6.64 1.76 12.60
CA ILE A 119 -6.55 2.17 11.18
C ILE A 119 -7.86 1.89 10.41
N GLY A 120 -8.84 1.23 11.02
CA GLY A 120 -10.23 1.30 10.55
C GLY A 120 -10.41 0.93 9.09
N PHE A 121 -10.36 -0.37 8.79
CA PHE A 121 -11.22 -0.94 7.73
C PHE A 121 -12.69 -0.92 8.23
N THR A 122 -13.15 0.23 8.71
CA THR A 122 -14.54 0.51 9.01
C THR A 122 -15.14 1.19 7.77
N PRO A 123 -16.34 0.78 7.33
CA PRO A 123 -16.98 1.33 6.14
C PRO A 123 -17.19 2.84 6.23
#